data_AF-A0A5N5D9W4-F1
#
_entry.id   AF-A0A5N5D9W4-F1
#
_cell.length_a   1.000
_cell.length_b   1.000
_cell.length_c   1.000
_cell.angle_alpha   90.00
_cell.angle_beta   90.00
_cell.angle_gamma   90.00
#
_symmetry.space_group_name_H-M   'P 1'
#
loop_
_entity.id
_entity.type
_entity.pdbx_description
1 polymer ?
#
loop_
_entity_poly.entity_id
_entity_poly.type
_entity_poly.pdbx_seq_one_letter_code
_entity_poly.pdbx_strand_id
1 'polypeptide(L)'
;MDGITALSLAVNIIQVVVWGRQVIDVLKGGEIYQTQRDAATNFQNATGSLQKQLSLQSQPITAEDQSLLQIAQTCKTAADNLLKELGPTNDTNRLKLAMKAPFKGPGIKKLDEELAFCQRVLETQLLVGMR
;
A
#
# COMPACT_ATOMS: atom_id res chain seq x y z
N MET A 1 3.36 19.00 10.95
CA MET A 1 2.30 18.00 11.20
C MET A 1 2.24 17.78 12.71
N ASP A 2 1.06 17.58 13.32
CA ASP A 2 1.03 17.17 14.73
C ASP A 2 1.33 15.67 14.87
N GLY A 3 1.73 15.24 16.07
CA GLY A 3 2.12 13.85 16.33
C GLY A 3 1.00 12.83 16.05
N ILE A 4 -0.26 13.23 16.20
CA ILE A 4 -1.42 12.38 15.91
C ILE A 4 -1.56 12.17 14.40
N THR A 5 -1.36 13.22 13.61
CA THR A 5 -1.45 13.17 12.15
C THR A 5 -0.28 12.37 11.58
N ALA A 6 0.93 12.51 12.15
CA ALA A 6 2.09 11.71 11.77
C ALA A 6 1.90 10.22 12.09
N LEU A 7 1.40 9.90 13.30
CA LEU A 7 1.07 8.53 13.67
C LEU A 7 -0.02 7.93 12.77
N SER A 8 -1.08 8.68 12.51
CA SER A 8 -2.16 8.27 11.60
C SER A 8 -1.63 7.98 10.19
N LEU A 9 -0.69 8.80 9.70
CA LEU A 9 -0.06 8.59 8.39
C LEU A 9 0.78 7.31 8.37
N ALA A 10 1.58 7.09 9.42
CA ALA A 10 2.35 5.87 9.59
C ALA A 10 1.45 4.61 9.62
N VAL A 11 0.32 4.66 10.34
CA VAL A 11 -0.65 3.57 10.38
C VAL A 11 -1.24 3.29 8.99
N ASN A 12 -1.61 4.33 8.24
CA ASN A 12 -2.15 4.16 6.89
C ASN A 12 -1.11 3.56 5.93
N ILE A 13 0.17 3.93 6.03
CA ILE A 13 1.26 3.30 5.27
C ILE A 13 1.34 1.80 5.63
N ILE A 14 1.35 1.46 6.92
CA ILE A 14 1.41 0.07 7.39
C ILE A 14 0.22 -0.74 6.86
N GLN A 15 -0.99 -0.19 6.92
CA GLN A 15 -2.18 -0.87 6.40
C GLN A 15 -2.06 -1.16 4.90
N VAL A 16 -1.59 -0.20 4.11
CA VAL A 16 -1.34 -0.40 2.67
C VAL A 16 -0.31 -1.50 2.43
N VAL A 17 0.79 -1.52 3.18
CA VAL A 17 1.82 -2.58 3.07
C VAL A 17 1.24 -3.95 3.43
N VAL A 18 0.54 -4.07 4.55
CA VAL A 18 -0.04 -5.35 5.03
C VAL A 18 -1.02 -5.91 4.02
N TRP A 19 -2.00 -5.11 3.61
CA TRP A 19 -3.01 -5.55 2.66
C TRP A 19 -2.41 -5.78 1.26
N GLY A 20 -1.46 -4.95 0.84
CA GLY A 20 -0.78 -5.10 -0.46
C GLY A 20 -0.02 -6.42 -0.56
N ARG A 21 0.70 -6.82 0.49
CA ARG A 21 1.36 -8.13 0.55
C ARG A 21 0.38 -9.28 0.57
N GLN A 22 -0.70 -9.16 1.34
CA GLN A 22 -1.72 -10.20 1.38
C GLN A 22 -2.37 -10.39 -0.01
N VAL A 23 -2.60 -9.30 -0.75
CA VAL A 23 -3.06 -9.37 -2.13
C VAL A 23 -2.03 -10.02 -3.05
N ILE A 24 -0.75 -9.68 -2.91
CA ILE A 24 0.33 -10.33 -3.66
C ILE A 24 0.37 -11.84 -3.41
N ASP A 25 0.23 -12.28 -2.16
CA ASP A 25 0.21 -13.71 -1.82
C ASP A 25 -1.03 -14.42 -2.37
N VAL A 26 -2.17 -13.73 -2.34
CA VAL A 26 -3.40 -14.15 -3.00
C VAL A 26 -3.22 -14.30 -4.51
N LEU A 27 -2.53 -13.37 -5.17
CA LEU A 27 -2.26 -13.44 -6.61
C LEU A 27 -1.34 -14.61 -6.96
N LYS A 28 -0.48 -15.05 -6.04
CA LYS A 28 0.35 -16.26 -6.19
C LYS A 28 -0.46 -17.55 -6.00
N GLY A 29 -1.47 -17.55 -5.13
CA GLY A 29 -2.34 -18.70 -4.87
C GLY A 29 -3.48 -18.78 -5.87
N GLY A 30 -3.37 -19.64 -6.88
CA GLY A 30 -4.26 -19.67 -8.06
C GLY A 30 -5.76 -19.95 -7.89
N GLU A 31 -6.33 -19.84 -6.68
CA GLU A 31 -7.74 -20.06 -6.36
C GLU A 31 -8.41 -18.80 -5.79
N ILE A 32 -9.62 -18.49 -6.24
CA ILE A 32 -10.40 -17.36 -5.72
C ILE A 32 -11.41 -17.85 -4.70
N TYR A 33 -11.18 -17.47 -3.45
CA TYR A 33 -12.15 -17.52 -2.38
C TYR A 33 -12.57 -16.10 -1.97
N GLN A 34 -13.51 -16.03 -1.03
CA GLN A 34 -13.96 -14.76 -0.45
C GLN A 34 -12.80 -13.97 0.16
N THR A 35 -11.84 -14.67 0.77
CA THR A 35 -10.62 -14.10 1.38
C THR A 35 -9.79 -13.26 0.41
N GLN A 36 -9.75 -13.62 -0.88
CA GLN A 36 -9.02 -12.90 -1.93
C GLN A 36 -9.70 -11.57 -2.25
N ARG A 37 -11.04 -11.58 -2.34
CA ARG A 37 -11.82 -10.36 -2.57
C ARG A 37 -11.74 -9.42 -1.38
N ASP A 38 -11.78 -9.97 -0.18
CA ASP A 38 -11.69 -9.20 1.06
C ASP A 38 -10.32 -8.53 1.14
N ALA A 39 -9.23 -9.25 0.83
CA ALA A 39 -7.88 -8.67 0.77
C ALA A 39 -7.78 -7.54 -0.27
N ALA A 40 -8.28 -7.75 -1.48
CA ALA A 40 -8.27 -6.73 -2.53
C ALA A 40 -9.11 -5.49 -2.18
N THR A 41 -10.27 -5.70 -1.55
CA THR A 41 -11.17 -4.63 -1.08
C THR A 41 -10.52 -3.84 0.05
N ASN A 42 -9.94 -4.52 1.04
CA ASN A 42 -9.26 -3.88 2.15
C ASN A 42 -8.02 -3.11 1.69
N PHE A 43 -7.28 -3.64 0.72
CA PHE A 43 -6.17 -2.94 0.09
C PHE A 43 -6.61 -1.66 -0.64
N GLN A 44 -7.70 -1.74 -1.41
CA GLN A 44 -8.27 -0.57 -2.08
C GLN A 44 -8.73 0.49 -1.06
N ASN A 45 -9.38 0.07 0.03
CA ASN A 45 -9.81 0.97 1.10
C ASN A 45 -8.61 1.64 1.80
N ALA A 46 -7.57 0.87 2.15
CA ALA A 46 -6.36 1.39 2.78
C ALA A 46 -5.65 2.41 1.88
N THR A 47 -5.54 2.11 0.58
CA THR A 47 -4.96 3.02 -0.41
C THR A 47 -5.78 4.31 -0.54
N GLY A 48 -7.11 4.20 -0.54
CA GLY A 48 -8.01 5.34 -0.52
C GLY A 48 -7.88 6.21 0.73
N SER A 49 -7.75 5.59 1.91
CA SER A 49 -7.49 6.30 3.17
C SER A 49 -6.17 7.04 3.15
N LEU A 50 -5.09 6.41 2.67
CA LEU A 50 -3.78 7.03 2.52
C LEU A 50 -3.84 8.23 1.56
N GLN A 51 -4.52 8.10 0.42
CA GLN A 51 -4.71 9.21 -0.52
C GLN A 51 -5.50 10.36 0.10
N LYS A 52 -6.59 10.08 0.82
CA LYS A 52 -7.36 11.12 1.50
C LYS A 52 -6.49 11.89 2.49
N GLN A 53 -5.68 11.19 3.28
CA GLN A 53 -4.80 11.85 4.24
C GLN A 53 -3.70 12.68 3.57
N LEU A 54 -3.10 12.18 2.49
CA LEU A 54 -2.13 12.93 1.69
C LEU A 54 -2.74 14.22 1.11
N SER A 55 -4.01 14.19 0.71
CA SER A 55 -4.72 15.37 0.20
C SER A 55 -5.09 16.40 1.27
N LEU A 56 -5.13 16.01 2.55
CA LEU A 56 -5.53 16.91 3.65
C LEU A 56 -4.36 17.69 4.24
N GLN A 57 -3.13 17.38 3.87
CA GLN A 57 -1.97 18.09 4.39
C GLN A 57 -1.82 19.48 3.78
N SER A 58 -2.00 20.48 4.64
CA SER A 58 -2.08 21.90 4.29
C SER A 58 -1.16 22.78 5.14
N GLN A 59 -0.33 22.18 6.00
CA GLN A 59 0.49 22.91 6.98
C GLN A 59 1.98 22.90 6.64
N PRO A 60 2.77 23.87 7.12
CA PRO A 60 4.22 23.86 6.98
C PRO A 60 4.81 22.57 7.56
N ILE A 61 5.64 21.94 6.73
CA ILE A 61 6.12 20.57 6.89
C ILE A 61 7.53 20.66 7.49
N THR A 62 7.78 20.01 8.63
CA THR A 62 9.14 19.85 9.15
C THR A 62 9.94 18.88 8.26
N ALA A 63 11.27 18.83 8.38
CA ALA A 63 12.07 17.89 7.59
C ALA A 63 11.67 16.41 7.84
N GLU A 64 11.30 16.07 9.08
CA GLU A 64 10.82 14.75 9.47
C GLU A 64 9.44 14.45 8.87
N ASP A 65 8.54 15.42 8.91
CA ASP A 65 7.23 15.31 8.26
C ASP A 65 7.36 15.14 6.74
N GLN A 66 8.40 15.75 6.15
CA GLN A 66 8.69 15.64 4.72
C GLN A 66 9.19 14.25 4.35
N SER A 67 10.02 13.63 5.20
CA SER A 67 10.45 12.23 5.04
C SER A 67 9.24 11.29 5.10
N LEU A 68 8.40 11.41 6.14
CA LEU A 68 7.20 10.57 6.28
C LEU A 68 6.23 10.72 5.11
N LEU A 69 6.12 11.94 4.56
CA LEU A 69 5.35 12.21 3.36
C LEU A 69 5.89 11.54 2.11
N GLN A 70 7.20 11.60 1.90
CA GLN A 70 7.84 10.95 0.76
C GLN A 70 7.64 9.43 0.82
N ILE A 71 7.72 8.85 2.02
CA ILE A 71 7.42 7.43 2.25
C ILE A 71 5.96 7.14 1.89
N ALA A 72 5.02 7.96 2.39
CA ALA A 72 3.61 7.83 2.10
C ALA A 72 3.30 7.92 0.60
N GLN A 73 3.90 8.88 -0.11
CA GLN A 73 3.75 9.05 -1.55
C GLN A 73 4.31 7.85 -2.32
N THR A 74 5.49 7.37 -1.94
CA THR A 74 6.12 6.19 -2.56
C THR A 74 5.26 4.95 -2.37
N CYS A 75 4.79 4.71 -1.14
CA CYS A 75 3.90 3.60 -0.81
C CYS A 75 2.60 3.69 -1.59
N LYS A 76 2.06 4.90 -1.72
CA LYS A 76 0.83 5.16 -2.48
C LYS A 76 1.03 4.93 -3.99
N THR A 77 2.16 5.30 -4.57
CA THR A 77 2.48 5.00 -5.96
C THR A 77 2.61 3.51 -6.22
N ALA A 78 3.31 2.78 -5.35
CA ALA A 78 3.39 1.32 -5.42
C ALA A 78 2.00 0.69 -5.33
N ALA A 79 1.16 1.20 -4.42
CA ALA A 79 -0.19 0.70 -4.24
C ALA A 79 -1.12 0.97 -5.43
N ASP A 80 -1.08 2.18 -6.00
CA ASP A 80 -1.81 2.53 -7.23
C ASP A 80 -1.40 1.63 -8.39
N ASN A 81 -0.12 1.29 -8.50
CA ASN A 81 0.36 0.37 -9.52
C ASN A 81 -0.24 -1.02 -9.31
N LEU A 82 -0.21 -1.56 -8.08
CA LEU A 82 -0.84 -2.85 -7.78
C LEU A 82 -2.36 -2.85 -8.03
N LEU A 83 -3.07 -1.77 -7.71
CA LEU A 83 -4.50 -1.63 -8.01
C LEU A 83 -4.81 -1.63 -9.51
N LYS A 84 -3.96 -1.01 -10.33
CA LYS A 84 -4.11 -1.06 -11.80
C LYS A 84 -3.98 -2.47 -12.33
N GLU A 85 -3.06 -3.26 -11.80
CA GLU A 85 -2.87 -4.65 -12.19
C GLU A 85 -4.04 -5.54 -11.74
N LEU A 86 -4.60 -5.30 -10.55
CA LEU A 86 -5.79 -6.01 -10.04
C LEU A 86 -7.05 -5.70 -10.85
N GLY A 87 -7.20 -4.44 -11.30
CA GLY A 87 -8.43 -3.96 -11.90
C GLY A 87 -9.58 -3.83 -10.88
N PRO A 88 -10.84 -3.76 -11.36
CA PRO A 88 -12.00 -3.60 -10.48
C PRO A 88 -12.17 -4.81 -9.55
N THR A 89 -12.17 -4.57 -8.23
CA THR A 89 -12.29 -5.61 -7.19
C THR A 89 -13.67 -6.28 -7.15
N ASN A 90 -14.69 -5.64 -7.72
CA ASN A 90 -16.05 -6.17 -7.83
C ASN A 90 -16.25 -7.10 -9.05
N ASP A 91 -15.31 -7.13 -9.99
CA ASP A 91 -15.38 -7.98 -11.18
C ASP A 91 -14.59 -9.27 -10.95
N THR A 92 -15.33 -10.35 -10.74
CA THR A 92 -14.76 -11.68 -10.50
C THR A 92 -13.93 -12.18 -11.68
N ASN A 93 -14.33 -11.87 -12.90
CA ASN A 93 -13.62 -12.32 -14.10
C ASN A 93 -12.32 -11.53 -14.25
N ARG A 94 -12.32 -10.23 -13.91
CA ARG A 94 -11.09 -9.43 -13.87
C ARG A 94 -10.12 -9.90 -12.80
N LEU A 95 -10.60 -10.22 -11.59
CA LEU A 95 -9.76 -10.78 -10.54
C LEU A 95 -9.18 -12.15 -10.95
N LYS A 96 -9.99 -13.01 -11.60
CA LYS A 96 -9.50 -14.26 -12.20
C LYS A 96 -8.43 -14.00 -13.26
N LEU A 97 -8.60 -12.97 -14.08
CA LEU A 97 -7.60 -12.59 -15.07
C LEU A 97 -6.35 -12.03 -14.41
N ALA A 98 -6.43 -11.25 -13.33
CA ALA A 98 -5.28 -10.78 -12.57
C ALA A 98 -4.47 -11.94 -11.95
N MET A 99 -5.13 -13.04 -11.61
CA MET A 99 -4.49 -14.25 -11.05
C MET A 99 -4.00 -15.23 -12.12
N LYS A 100 -4.70 -15.33 -13.26
CA LYS A 100 -4.39 -16.27 -14.35
C LYS A 100 -3.48 -15.69 -15.40
N ALA A 101 -3.58 -14.38 -15.64
CA ALA A 101 -2.58 -13.74 -16.45
C ALA A 101 -1.26 -13.99 -15.71
N PRO A 102 -0.22 -14.42 -16.43
CA PRO A 102 1.12 -14.56 -15.89
C PRO A 102 1.67 -13.17 -15.59
N PHE A 103 0.99 -12.41 -14.73
CA PHE A 103 1.37 -11.10 -14.25
C PHE A 103 2.75 -11.31 -13.66
N LYS A 104 3.67 -10.79 -14.46
CA LYS A 104 5.04 -11.24 -14.61
C LYS A 104 5.60 -11.36 -13.20
N GLY A 105 6.07 -12.54 -12.80
CA GLY A 105 6.81 -12.71 -11.54
C GLY A 105 7.73 -11.52 -11.21
N PRO A 106 8.46 -10.94 -12.20
CA PRO A 106 9.19 -9.68 -12.03
C PRO A 106 8.39 -8.45 -11.54
N GLY A 107 7.17 -8.22 -12.03
CA GLY A 107 6.32 -7.09 -11.65
C GLY A 107 5.74 -7.25 -10.24
N ILE A 108 5.21 -8.43 -9.91
CA ILE A 108 4.73 -8.73 -8.55
C ILE A 108 5.90 -8.68 -7.55
N LYS A 109 7.05 -9.23 -7.91
CA LYS A 109 8.26 -9.17 -7.09
C LYS A 109 8.73 -7.74 -6.88
N LYS A 110 8.73 -6.92 -7.94
CA LYS A 110 9.05 -5.49 -7.84
C LYS A 110 8.09 -4.75 -6.89
N LEU A 111 6.79 -5.03 -6.98
CA LEU A 111 5.80 -4.42 -6.09
C LEU A 111 6.00 -4.86 -4.62
N ASP A 112 6.31 -6.13 -4.39
CA ASP A 112 6.65 -6.63 -3.04
C ASP A 112 7.92 -5.96 -2.49
N GLU A 113 8.95 -5.80 -3.33
CA GLU A 113 10.18 -5.07 -2.99
C GLU A 113 9.90 -3.58 -2.69
N GLU A 114 9.03 -2.92 -3.46
CA GLU A 114 8.62 -1.53 -3.23
C GLU A 114 7.85 -1.37 -1.92
N LEU A 115 6.92 -2.28 -1.60
CA LEU A 115 6.20 -2.29 -0.33
C LEU A 115 7.14 -2.59 0.86
N ALA A 116 8.08 -3.52 0.68
CA ALA A 116 9.11 -3.81 1.67
C ALA A 116 10.05 -2.65 1.93
N PHE A 117 10.41 -1.90 0.88
CA PHE A 117 11.16 -0.67 1.00
C PHE A 117 10.38 0.36 1.82
N CYS A 118 9.10 0.60 1.51
CA CYS A 118 8.25 1.53 2.25
C CYS A 118 8.18 1.19 3.74
N GLN A 119 8.01 -0.10 4.07
CA GLN A 119 8.03 -0.58 5.45
C GLN A 119 9.36 -0.28 6.14
N ARG A 120 10.48 -0.65 5.51
CA ARG A 120 11.82 -0.49 6.11
C ARG A 120 12.14 0.98 6.38
N VAL A 121 11.86 1.86 5.42
CA VAL A 121 12.13 3.29 5.57
C VAL A 121 11.22 3.89 6.65
N LEU A 122 9.95 3.48 6.71
CA LEU A 122 9.04 3.90 7.77
C LEU A 122 9.53 3.48 9.16
N GLU A 123 9.88 2.20 9.34
CA GLU A 123 10.40 1.67 10.61
C GLU A 123 11.68 2.41 11.03
N THR A 124 12.58 2.66 10.08
CA THR A 124 13.80 3.44 10.33
C THR A 124 13.47 4.86 10.79
N GLN A 125 12.54 5.54 10.11
CA GLN A 125 12.13 6.90 10.45
C GLN A 125 11.47 6.97 11.84
N LEU A 126 10.62 6.00 12.18
CA LEU A 126 9.98 5.90 13.50
C LEU A 126 11.02 5.66 14.61
N LEU A 127 12.00 4.78 14.37
CA LEU A 127 13.08 4.51 15.34
C LEU A 127 14.00 5.72 15.57
N VAL A 128 14.25 6.53 14.53
CA VAL A 128 15.03 7.76 14.64
C VAL A 128 14.25 8.85 15.37
N GLY A 129 12.97 9.04 15.05
CA GLY A 129 12.11 10.05 15.70
C GLY A 129 11.71 9.74 17.15
N MET A 130 11.99 8.52 17.63
CA MET A 130 11.81 8.11 19.02
C MET A 130 13.03 8.39 19.93
N ARG A 131 14.13 8.90 19.37
CA ARG A 131 15.34 9.31 20.11
C ARG A 131 15.32 10.80 20.41
#